data_AF-A0A9D1KU90-F1
#
_entry.id   AF-A0A9D1KU90-F1
#
_cell.length_a   1.000
_cell.length_b   1.000
_cell.length_c   1.000
_cell.angle_alpha   90.00
_cell.angle_beta   90.00
_cell.angle_gamma   90.00
#
_symmetry.space_group_name_H-M   'P 1'
#
loop_
_entity.id
_entity.type
_entity.pdbx_description
1 polymer ?
#
loop_
_entity_poly.entity_id
_entity_poly.type
_entity_poly.pdbx_seq_one_letter_code
_entity_poly.pdbx_strand_id
1 'polypeptide(L)' 'MEYKNIIFEKKDGIGYVTMNRPKALNALNTDVLTELDDVFRAIDKD' A
#
# COMPACT_ATOMS: atom_id res chain seq x y z
N MET A 1 5.71 -2.24 8.57
CA MET A 1 4.39 -1.76 9.01
C MET A 1 3.38 -2.72 8.45
N GLU A 2 2.48 -3.24 9.28
CA GLU A 2 1.45 -4.17 8.84
C GLU A 2 0.26 -3.34 8.33
N TYR A 3 0.09 -3.30 7.01
CA TYR A 3 -0.99 -2.58 6.36
C TYR A 3 -2.24 -3.45 6.34
N LYS A 4 -3.39 -2.83 6.61
CA LYS A 4 -4.65 -3.52 6.85
C LYS A 4 -5.42 -3.75 5.56
N ASN A 5 -5.26 -2.87 4.57
CA ASN A 5 -6.01 -2.91 3.31
C ASN A 5 -5.12 -3.07 2.07
N ILE A 6 -3.81 -2.85 2.21
CA ILE A 6 -2.83 -3.03 1.13
C ILE A 6 -1.74 -4.01 1.56
N ILE A 7 -1.09 -4.64 0.59
CA ILE A 7 0.09 -5.46 0.78
C ILE A 7 1.21 -4.74 0.04
N PHE A 8 2.27 -4.37 0.76
CA PHE A 8 3.45 -3.74 0.18
C PHE A 8 4.63 -4.71 0.20
N GLU A 9 5.17 -5.00 -0.98
CA GLU A 9 6.35 -5.84 -1.16
C GLU A 9 7.39 -5.08 -1.98
N LYS A 10 8.65 -5.11 -1.56
CA LYS A 10 9.76 -4.50 -2.31
C LYS A 10 10.66 -5.61 -2.83
N LYS A 11 10.83 -5.70 -4.14
CA LYS A 11 11.64 -6.74 -4.79
C LYS A 11 12.38 -6.18 -5.99
N ASP A 12 13.68 -6.43 -6.07
CA ASP A 12 14.55 -6.01 -7.18
C ASP A 12 14.50 -4.49 -7.50
N GLY A 13 14.34 -3.65 -6.46
CA GLY A 13 14.19 -2.20 -6.62
C GLY A 13 12.80 -1.74 -7.06
N ILE A 14 11.85 -2.66 -7.22
CA ILE A 14 10.45 -2.38 -7.57
C ILE A 14 9.59 -2.51 -6.32
N GLY A 15 8.81 -1.47 -6.01
CA GLY A 15 7.78 -1.50 -4.98
C GLY A 15 6.45 -2.00 -5.56
N TYR A 16 5.99 -3.16 -5.11
CA TYR A 16 4.70 -3.75 -5.43
C TYR A 16 3.68 -3.39 -4.36
N VAL A 17 2.60 -2.72 -4.75
CA VAL A 17 1.46 -2.42 -3.88
C VAL A 17 0.24 -3.16 -4.40
N THR A 18 -0.26 -4.12 -3.61
CA THR A 18 -1.44 -4.91 -3.93
C THR A 18 -2.59 -4.49 -3.03
N MET A 19 -3.71 -4.07 -3.61
CA MET A 19 -4.93 -3.77 -2.83
C MET A 19 -5.59 -5.09 -2.40
N ASN A 20 -5.75 -5.32 -1.09
CA ASN A 20 -6.34 -6.53 -0.53
C ASN A 20 -7.71 -6.23 0.12
N ARG A 21 -8.61 -5.58 -0.64
CA ARG A 21 -9.96 -5.21 -0.16
C ARG A 21 -11.09 -5.81 -1.05
N PRO A 22 -11.20 -7.15 -1.12
CA PRO A 22 -12.18 -7.81 -2.01
C PRO A 22 -13.63 -7.49 -1.63
N LYS A 23 -13.93 -7.28 -0.34
CA LYS A 23 -15.28 -6.96 0.15
C LYS A 23 -15.83 -5.61 -0.31
N ALA A 24 -14.97 -4.72 -0.78
CA ALA A 24 -15.36 -3.38 -1.20
C ALA A 24 -14.98 -3.07 -2.65
N LEU A 25 -14.69 -4.09 -3.47
CA LEU A 25 -14.27 -3.93 -4.87
C LEU A 25 -13.09 -2.93 -5.00
N ASN A 26 -12.11 -3.02 -4.10
CA ASN A 26 -10.96 -2.11 -4.05
C ASN A 26 -11.32 -0.62 -3.91
N ALA A 27 -12.50 -0.30 -3.35
CA ALA A 27 -12.87 1.08 -3.08
C ALA A 27 -11.81 1.74 -2.20
N LEU A 28 -11.31 2.88 -2.68
CA LEU A 28 -10.34 3.71 -1.98
C LEU A 28 -11.04 4.37 -0.80
N ASN A 29 -10.66 4.01 0.42
CA ASN A 29 -11.04 4.73 1.63
C ASN A 29 -9.84 5.56 2.13
N THR A 30 -10.09 6.43 3.10
CA THR A 30 -9.06 7.27 3.71
C THR A 30 -7.91 6.45 4.30
N ASP A 31 -8.19 5.26 4.84
CA ASP A 31 -7.16 4.36 5.36
C ASP A 31 -6.22 3.89 4.25
N VAL A 32 -6.74 3.39 3.13
CA VAL A 32 -5.93 2.96 1.97
C VAL A 32 -5.08 4.10 1.43
N LEU A 33 -5.63 5.33 1.36
CA LEU A 33 -4.88 6.51 0.92
C LEU A 33 -3.74 6.86 1.89
N THR A 34 -3.97 6.70 3.19
CA THR A 34 -2.96 6.96 4.24
C THR A 34 -1.86 5.90 4.18
N GLU A 35 -2.23 4.62 4.04
CA GLU A 35 -1.29 3.51 3.90
C GLU A 35 -0.45 3.65 2.61
N LEU A 36 -1.04 4.11 1.51
CA LEU A 36 -0.32 4.43 0.27
C LEU A 36 0.66 5.59 0.44
N ASP A 37 0.26 6.68 1.11
CA ASP A 37 1.16 7.83 1.37
C ASP A 37 2.38 7.40 2.19
N ASP A 38 2.18 6.57 3.22
CA ASP A 38 3.29 6.02 4.02
C ASP A 38 4.21 5.12 3.18
N VAL A 39 3.65 4.28 2.31
CA VAL A 39 4.45 3.45 1.39
C VAL A 39 5.28 4.33 0.46
N PHE A 40 4.68 5.36 -0.15
CA PHE A 40 5.41 6.28 -1.03
C PHE A 40 6.52 7.02 -0.29
N ARG A 41 6.27 7.49 0.94
CA ARG A 41 7.32 8.12 1.78
C ARG A 41 8.43 7.15 2.15
N ALA A 42 8.10 5.88 2.39
CA ALA A 42 9.09 4.86 2.68
C ALA A 42 9.97 4.55 1.45
N ILE A 43 9.40 4.62 0.24
CA ILE A 43 10.14 4.45 -1.01
C ILE A 43 11.00 5.69 -1.31
N ASP A 44 10.49 6.90 -1.11
CA ASP A 44 11.22 8.15 -1.36
C ASP A 44 12.44 8.33 -0.43
N LYS A 45 12.38 7.76 0.78
CA LYS A 45 13.47 7.78 1.76
C LYS A 45 14.52 6.68 1.58
N ASP A 46 14.34 5.78 0.62
CA ASP A 46 15.23 4.64 0.35
C ASP A 46 16.08 4.89 -0.90
#